data_AF-A0A7C2NN47-F1
#
_entry.id   AF-A0A7C2NN47-F1
#
_cell.length_a   1.000
_cell.length_b   1.000
_cell.length_c   1.000
_cell.angle_alpha   90.00
_cell.angle_beta   90.00
_cell.angle_gamma   90.00
#
_symmetry.space_group_name_H-M   'P 1'
#
loop_
_entity.id
_entity.type
_entity.pdbx_description
1 polymer ?
#
loop_
_entity_poly.entity_id
_entity_poly.type
_entity_poly.pdbx_seq_one_letter_code
_entity_poly.pdbx_strand_id
1 'polypeptide(L)'
;MKKTLIYLLTILLMLFISSCSSDDDGPTDPTDGTSATHYYPGGVGSTLNYQGQTTDSSGTSTYTRDVSFSSQLNIGNTTYIIQSNYVNVGPATFSAEFPFRTSTTGMFIYIDTAVFDELLDSLGIDPSLVTIIADQEVRLISYPFNSTPQWNAYTVSVTAFGGLISLN
;
A
#
# COMPACT_ATOMS: atom_id res chain seq x y z
N MET A 1 -8.62 32.62 51.31
CA MET A 1 -7.63 32.48 50.22
C MET A 1 -7.03 31.08 50.10
N LYS A 2 -6.73 30.36 51.20
CA LYS A 2 -6.15 29.00 51.14
C LYS A 2 -7.06 27.94 50.49
N LYS A 3 -8.36 27.96 50.75
CA LYS A 3 -9.31 26.98 50.17
C LYS A 3 -9.50 27.14 48.66
N THR A 4 -9.56 28.37 48.17
CA THR A 4 -9.71 28.67 46.73
C THR A 4 -8.45 28.28 45.93
N LEU A 5 -7.26 28.44 46.51
CA LEU A 5 -6.01 27.97 45.90
C LEU A 5 -5.95 26.44 45.84
N ILE A 6 -6.49 25.75 46.85
CA ILE A 6 -6.58 24.28 46.86
C ILE A 6 -7.54 23.77 45.77
N TYR A 7 -8.69 24.43 45.56
CA TYR A 7 -9.63 24.07 44.48
C TYR A 7 -9.05 24.34 43.09
N LEU A 8 -8.32 25.45 42.91
CA LEU A 8 -7.67 25.75 41.64
C LEU A 8 -6.53 24.76 41.34
N LEU A 9 -5.76 24.37 42.36
CA LEU A 9 -4.69 23.38 42.22
C LEU A 9 -5.24 21.97 41.96
N THR A 10 -6.39 21.60 42.54
CA THR A 10 -7.03 20.30 42.25
C THR A 10 -7.67 20.24 40.87
N ILE A 11 -8.26 21.33 40.38
CA ILE A 11 -8.76 21.43 38.99
C ILE A 11 -7.60 21.41 37.98
N LEU A 12 -6.51 22.12 38.28
CA LEU A 12 -5.31 22.12 37.44
C LEU A 12 -4.64 20.75 37.41
N LEU A 13 -4.58 20.05 38.55
CA LEU A 13 -4.05 18.68 38.64
C LEU A 13 -4.94 17.66 37.90
N MET A 14 -6.28 17.83 37.92
CA MET A 14 -7.21 17.03 37.10
C MET A 14 -7.03 17.24 35.60
N LEU A 15 -6.66 18.44 35.15
CA LEU A 15 -6.37 18.71 33.74
C LEU A 15 -5.06 18.04 33.28
N PHE A 16 -4.11 17.80 34.18
CA PHE A 16 -2.87 17.09 33.87
C PHE A 16 -3.01 15.55 33.80
N ILE A 17 -4.03 14.96 34.41
CA ILE A 17 -4.35 13.50 34.26
C ILE A 17 -5.27 13.18 33.08
N SER A 18 -5.80 14.18 32.37
CA SER A 18 -6.58 13.99 31.12
C SER A 18 -5.80 14.32 29.84
N SER A 19 -4.52 14.69 29.93
CA SER A 19 -3.68 15.03 28.76
C SER A 19 -2.49 14.10 28.53
N CYS A 20 -2.52 12.93 29.16
CA CYS A 20 -1.73 11.78 28.73
C CYS A 20 -2.75 10.68 28.42
N SER A 21 -3.33 10.71 27.22
CA SER A 21 -3.82 9.46 26.62
C SER A 21 -2.55 8.65 26.38
N SER A 22 -2.21 7.83 27.37
CA SER A 22 -1.15 6.84 27.27
C SER A 22 -1.41 6.06 26.01
N ASP A 23 -0.50 6.24 25.07
CA ASP A 23 -0.28 5.46 23.89
C ASP A 23 -1.54 5.18 23.06
N ASP A 24 -1.56 5.87 21.93
CA ASP A 24 -2.19 5.43 20.70
C ASP A 24 -1.85 3.94 20.51
N ASP A 25 -2.68 3.07 21.07
CA ASP A 25 -2.89 1.73 20.57
C ASP A 25 -3.40 1.95 19.14
N GLY A 26 -2.44 2.16 18.22
CA GLY A 26 -2.61 1.82 16.83
C GLY A 26 -3.31 0.46 16.80
N PRO A 27 -4.25 0.26 15.87
CA PRO A 27 -5.32 -0.73 15.96
C PRO A 27 -4.81 -1.99 16.67
N THR A 28 -5.36 -2.30 17.87
CA THR A 28 -5.00 -3.50 18.61
C THR A 28 -5.12 -4.69 17.66
N ASP A 29 -3.99 -5.18 17.19
CA ASP A 29 -3.91 -6.39 16.42
C ASP A 29 -4.42 -7.50 17.35
N PRO A 30 -5.42 -8.30 16.97
CA PRO A 30 -5.73 -9.52 17.71
C PRO A 30 -4.57 -10.54 17.73
N THR A 31 -3.42 -10.25 17.10
CA THR A 31 -2.30 -11.17 16.97
C THR A 31 -0.96 -10.46 17.19
N ASP A 32 -0.40 -10.66 18.38
CA ASP A 32 0.94 -10.34 18.87
C ASP A 32 2.14 -10.86 18.02
N GLY A 33 1.96 -11.04 16.71
CA GLY A 33 2.97 -11.54 15.78
C GLY A 33 3.35 -13.01 15.99
N THR A 34 2.83 -13.69 17.02
CA THR A 34 3.09 -15.13 17.23
C THR A 34 2.04 -16.04 16.58
N SER A 35 0.90 -15.49 16.17
CA SER A 35 -0.19 -16.27 15.56
C SER A 35 -1.16 -15.47 14.68
N ALA A 36 -0.66 -14.71 13.69
CA ALA A 36 -1.52 -14.10 12.66
C ALA A 36 -2.16 -15.20 11.77
N THR A 37 -3.43 -15.52 12.00
CA THR A 37 -4.17 -16.50 11.17
C THR A 37 -4.70 -15.91 9.86
N HIS A 38 -4.76 -14.57 9.76
CA HIS A 38 -5.22 -13.85 8.58
C HIS A 38 -4.22 -12.73 8.28
N TYR A 39 -3.41 -12.93 7.24
CA TYR A 39 -2.53 -11.88 6.76
C TYR A 39 -3.39 -10.82 6.06
N TYR A 40 -3.38 -9.62 6.65
CA TYR A 40 -4.08 -8.41 6.21
C TYR A 40 -4.01 -8.24 4.66
N PRO A 41 -5.08 -7.79 3.95
CA PRO A 41 -6.02 -6.78 4.38
C PRO A 41 -7.49 -7.15 4.49
N GLY A 42 -8.22 -6.30 5.23
CA GLY A 42 -9.63 -6.47 5.57
C GLY A 42 -10.53 -6.70 4.36
N GLY A 43 -11.74 -7.20 4.63
CA GLY A 43 -12.74 -7.44 3.58
C GLY A 43 -13.30 -6.15 2.99
N VAL A 44 -14.08 -6.30 1.92
CA VAL A 44 -14.87 -5.20 1.34
C VAL A 44 -15.65 -4.45 2.42
N GLY A 45 -15.60 -3.12 2.39
CA GLY A 45 -16.17 -2.20 3.37
C GLY A 45 -15.20 -1.81 4.49
N SER A 46 -14.04 -2.45 4.59
CA SER A 46 -13.05 -2.11 5.62
C SER A 46 -12.33 -0.80 5.30
N THR A 47 -11.98 -0.06 6.34
CA THR A 47 -11.14 1.13 6.27
C THR A 47 -10.06 1.07 7.32
N LEU A 48 -8.89 1.62 7.01
CA LEU A 48 -7.77 1.71 7.92
C LEU A 48 -7.15 3.07 7.85
N ASN A 49 -6.66 3.52 8.99
CA ASN A 49 -5.85 4.71 9.11
C ASN A 49 -4.52 4.33 9.73
N TYR A 50 -3.45 4.82 9.14
CA TYR A 50 -2.09 4.71 9.64
C TYR A 50 -1.52 6.11 9.80
N GLN A 51 -0.71 6.29 10.83
CA GLN A 51 0.08 7.49 11.03
C GLN A 51 1.54 7.09 11.12
N GLY A 52 2.42 7.92 10.57
CA GLY A 52 3.84 7.61 10.56
C GLY A 52 4.72 8.82 10.33
N GLN A 53 6.02 8.57 10.35
CA GLN A 53 7.05 9.56 10.06
C GLN A 53 8.01 8.97 9.03
N THR A 54 8.46 9.80 8.10
CA THR A 54 9.54 9.47 7.17
C THR A 54 10.64 10.51 7.30
N THR A 55 11.89 10.08 7.12
CA THR A 55 13.05 10.97 7.14
C THR A 55 13.84 10.79 5.86
N ASP A 56 14.06 11.87 5.14
CA ASP A 56 14.94 11.93 3.98
C ASP A 56 16.00 13.02 4.15
N SER A 57 16.74 13.32 3.09
CA SER A 57 17.77 14.36 3.08
C SER A 57 17.26 15.78 3.40
N SER A 58 15.96 16.00 3.29
CA SER A 58 15.25 17.27 3.50
C SER A 58 14.69 17.39 4.92
N GLY A 59 14.70 16.31 5.71
CA GLY A 59 14.27 16.28 7.11
C GLY A 59 13.18 15.24 7.38
N THR A 60 12.59 15.32 8.56
CA THR A 60 11.51 14.43 9.01
C THR A 60 10.15 15.03 8.72
N SER A 61 9.28 14.26 8.08
CA SER A 61 7.88 14.61 7.81
C SER A 61 6.94 13.59 8.43
N THR A 62 5.86 14.06 9.06
CA THR A 62 4.73 13.21 9.46
C THR A 62 3.83 12.96 8.27
N TYR A 63 3.23 11.78 8.24
CA TYR A 63 2.22 11.44 7.25
C TYR A 63 1.05 10.67 7.87
N THR A 64 -0.11 10.79 7.24
CA THR A 64 -1.24 9.87 7.46
C THR A 64 -1.47 9.06 6.19
N ARG A 65 -1.90 7.82 6.33
CA ARG A 65 -2.32 6.96 5.23
C ARG A 65 -3.68 6.35 5.53
N ASP A 66 -4.67 6.73 4.73
CA ASP A 66 -6.00 6.13 4.74
C ASP A 66 -6.08 5.06 3.65
N VAL A 67 -6.63 3.91 4.00
CA VAL A 67 -6.85 2.78 3.09
C VAL A 67 -8.31 2.38 3.18
N SER A 68 -8.95 2.17 2.04
CA SER A 68 -10.34 1.68 1.97
C SER A 68 -10.46 0.54 0.95
N PHE A 69 -11.29 -0.45 1.29
CA PHE A 69 -11.55 -1.63 0.46
C PHE A 69 -13.00 -1.56 -0.02
N SER A 70 -13.23 -1.34 -1.31
CA SER A 70 -14.55 -0.91 -1.79
C SER A 70 -15.39 -2.00 -2.44
N SER A 71 -14.87 -2.66 -3.47
CA SER A 71 -15.60 -3.62 -4.31
C SER A 71 -14.70 -4.75 -4.77
N GLN A 72 -15.31 -5.82 -5.28
CA GLN A 72 -14.57 -6.91 -5.91
C GLN A 72 -14.46 -6.70 -7.42
N LEU A 73 -13.30 -7.05 -7.96
CA LEU A 73 -13.03 -7.09 -9.40
C LEU A 73 -12.58 -8.51 -9.77
N ASN A 74 -13.24 -9.12 -10.74
CA ASN A 74 -12.82 -10.42 -11.27
C ASN A 74 -12.03 -10.19 -12.56
N ILE A 75 -10.79 -10.67 -12.59
CA ILE A 75 -9.94 -10.67 -13.77
C ILE A 75 -9.58 -12.12 -14.06
N GLY A 76 -10.13 -12.65 -15.17
CA GLY A 76 -10.10 -14.08 -15.44
C GLY A 76 -10.78 -14.87 -14.31
N ASN A 77 -10.05 -15.83 -13.74
CA ASN A 77 -10.53 -16.68 -12.64
C ASN A 77 -10.09 -16.17 -11.25
N THR A 78 -9.50 -14.97 -11.20
CA THR A 78 -8.94 -14.41 -9.97
C THR A 78 -9.79 -13.24 -9.49
N THR A 79 -10.21 -13.30 -8.23
CA THR A 79 -10.95 -12.21 -7.56
C THR A 79 -9.99 -11.31 -6.80
N TYR A 80 -10.10 -10.01 -7.07
CA TYR A 80 -9.41 -8.92 -6.39
C TYR A 80 -10.41 -8.08 -5.61
N ILE A 81 -9.92 -7.31 -4.66
CA ILE A 81 -10.62 -6.25 -3.95
C ILE A 81 -9.97 -4.93 -4.35
N ILE A 82 -10.76 -3.94 -4.74
CA ILE A 82 -10.25 -2.60 -5.04
C ILE A 82 -9.82 -1.92 -3.74
N GLN A 83 -8.53 -1.58 -3.66
CA GLN A 83 -7.94 -0.85 -2.55
C GLN A 83 -7.62 0.58 -2.98
N SER A 84 -8.29 1.55 -2.38
CA SER A 84 -7.98 2.97 -2.55
C SER A 84 -7.11 3.44 -1.38
N ASN A 85 -6.05 4.18 -1.69
CA ASN A 85 -5.03 4.65 -0.76
C ASN A 85 -4.96 6.16 -0.85
N TYR A 86 -4.93 6.84 0.28
CA TYR A 86 -4.69 8.27 0.37
C TYR A 86 -3.56 8.51 1.37
N VAL A 87 -2.49 9.16 0.95
CA VAL A 87 -1.35 9.52 1.80
C VAL A 87 -1.27 11.03 1.89
N ASN A 88 -1.35 11.57 3.10
CA ASN A 88 -1.23 12.99 3.35
C ASN A 88 0.13 13.28 3.99
N VAL A 89 0.91 14.19 3.40
CA VAL A 89 2.20 14.65 3.90
C VAL A 89 2.17 16.18 3.96
N GLY A 90 1.94 16.74 5.15
CA GLY A 90 1.69 18.16 5.30
C GLY A 90 0.47 18.61 4.46
N PRO A 91 0.61 19.61 3.56
CA PRO A 91 -0.49 20.05 2.69
C PRO A 91 -0.69 19.18 1.43
N ALA A 92 0.21 18.22 1.16
CA ALA A 92 0.15 17.39 -0.04
C ALA A 92 -0.66 16.12 0.22
N THR A 93 -1.52 15.76 -0.73
CA THR A 93 -2.26 14.49 -0.73
C THR A 93 -1.91 13.71 -1.99
N PHE A 94 -1.53 12.44 -1.82
CA PHE A 94 -1.27 11.48 -2.87
C PHE A 94 -2.33 10.39 -2.81
N SER A 95 -2.86 9.97 -3.95
CA SER A 95 -3.86 8.90 -4.01
C SER A 95 -3.49 7.85 -5.03
N ALA A 96 -3.75 6.59 -4.70
CA ALA A 96 -3.58 5.47 -5.63
C ALA A 96 -4.68 4.43 -5.39
N GLU A 97 -5.20 3.89 -6.48
CA GLU A 97 -6.17 2.81 -6.46
C GLU A 97 -5.63 1.63 -7.26
N PHE A 98 -5.72 0.43 -6.70
CA PHE A 98 -5.28 -0.79 -7.38
C PHE A 98 -6.11 -2.01 -6.96
N PRO A 99 -6.33 -2.98 -7.86
CA PRO A 99 -6.91 -4.26 -7.50
C PRO A 99 -5.90 -5.06 -6.68
N PHE A 100 -6.31 -5.45 -5.49
CA PHE A 100 -5.49 -6.08 -4.48
C PHE A 100 -6.04 -7.48 -4.15
N ARG A 101 -5.20 -8.48 -3.95
CA ARG A 101 -5.63 -9.78 -3.42
C ARG A 101 -4.62 -10.42 -2.49
N THR A 102 -5.10 -11.34 -1.67
CA THR A 102 -4.29 -12.26 -0.88
C THR A 102 -4.40 -13.68 -1.42
N SER A 103 -3.42 -14.51 -1.11
CA SER A 103 -3.51 -15.97 -1.23
C SER A 103 -2.72 -16.63 -0.12
N THR A 104 -2.68 -17.97 -0.12
CA THR A 104 -1.82 -18.76 0.76
C THR A 104 -0.33 -18.48 0.59
N THR A 105 0.09 -17.81 -0.49
CA THR A 105 1.50 -17.55 -0.83
C THR A 105 1.91 -16.10 -0.70
N GLY A 106 0.98 -15.17 -0.44
CA GLY A 106 1.32 -13.76 -0.25
C GLY A 106 0.21 -12.75 -0.56
N MET A 107 0.66 -11.51 -0.73
CA MET A 107 -0.14 -10.35 -1.13
C MET A 107 0.25 -9.90 -2.54
N PHE A 108 -0.74 -9.57 -3.36
CA PHE A 108 -0.57 -9.26 -4.77
C PHE A 108 -1.36 -8.01 -5.14
N ILE A 109 -0.79 -7.21 -6.04
CA ILE A 109 -1.53 -6.16 -6.75
C ILE A 109 -1.57 -6.51 -8.23
N TYR A 110 -2.71 -6.26 -8.86
CA TYR A 110 -2.83 -6.37 -10.30
C TYR A 110 -2.20 -5.15 -10.98
N ILE A 111 -1.48 -5.39 -12.06
CA ILE A 111 -0.97 -4.35 -12.95
C ILE A 111 -1.58 -4.56 -14.33
N ASP A 112 -2.16 -3.49 -14.88
CA ASP A 112 -2.59 -3.50 -16.27
C ASP A 112 -1.36 -3.42 -17.19
N THR A 113 -1.10 -4.52 -17.89
CA THR A 113 0.04 -4.65 -18.80
C THR A 113 -0.30 -4.22 -20.22
N ALA A 114 -1.56 -3.92 -20.54
CA ALA A 114 -1.96 -3.45 -21.87
C ALA A 114 -1.28 -2.12 -22.24
N VAL A 115 -0.87 -1.34 -21.22
CA VAL A 115 -0.10 -0.10 -21.39
C VAL A 115 1.20 -0.30 -22.18
N PHE A 116 1.79 -1.51 -22.15
CA PHE A 116 2.99 -1.80 -22.93
C PHE A 116 2.68 -1.96 -24.43
N ASP A 117 1.54 -2.58 -24.77
CA ASP A 117 1.10 -2.71 -26.15
C ASP A 117 0.70 -1.33 -26.71
N GLU A 118 -0.03 -0.53 -25.93
CA GLU A 118 -0.37 0.85 -26.28
C GLU A 118 0.88 1.72 -26.50
N LEU A 119 1.92 1.51 -25.69
CA LEU A 119 3.21 2.18 -25.86
C LEU A 119 3.86 1.79 -27.19
N LEU A 120 3.94 0.50 -27.52
CA LEU A 120 4.52 0.04 -28.79
C LEU A 120 3.76 0.60 -30.00
N ASP A 121 2.43 0.57 -29.94
CA ASP A 121 1.56 1.14 -30.97
C ASP A 121 1.79 2.65 -31.13
N SER A 122 1.94 3.39 -30.03
CA SER A 122 2.20 4.84 -30.06
C SER A 122 3.55 5.18 -30.70
N LEU A 123 4.53 4.27 -30.61
CA LEU A 123 5.84 4.39 -31.22
C LEU A 123 5.88 3.87 -32.66
N GLY A 124 4.77 3.34 -33.18
CA GLY A 124 4.69 2.73 -34.51
C GLY A 124 5.52 1.44 -34.64
N ILE A 125 5.78 0.77 -33.52
CA ILE A 125 6.55 -0.47 -33.49
C ILE A 125 5.60 -1.63 -33.77
N ASP A 126 5.85 -2.37 -34.84
CA ASP A 126 5.07 -3.56 -35.16
C ASP A 126 5.24 -4.62 -34.05
N PRO A 127 4.14 -5.13 -33.45
CA PRO A 127 4.20 -6.12 -32.37
C PRO A 127 4.80 -7.46 -32.81
N SER A 128 4.94 -7.72 -34.11
CA SER A 128 5.71 -8.86 -34.66
C SER A 128 7.23 -8.67 -34.60
N LEU A 129 7.70 -7.42 -34.49
CA LEU A 129 9.12 -7.08 -34.37
C LEU A 129 9.55 -7.01 -32.91
N VAL A 130 8.71 -6.45 -32.04
CA VAL A 130 8.98 -6.33 -30.62
C VAL A 130 7.72 -6.71 -29.85
N THR A 131 7.85 -7.63 -28.90
CA THR A 131 6.78 -7.99 -27.97
C THR A 131 7.26 -7.80 -26.54
N ILE A 132 6.45 -7.13 -25.72
CA ILE A 132 6.68 -6.97 -24.29
C ILE A 132 5.65 -7.84 -23.57
N ILE A 133 6.11 -8.79 -22.76
CA ILE A 133 5.26 -9.62 -21.91
C ILE A 133 5.62 -9.30 -20.47
N ALA A 134 4.64 -8.83 -19.70
CA ALA A 134 4.81 -8.54 -18.29
C ALA A 134 3.86 -9.38 -17.44
N ASP A 135 4.29 -9.75 -16.24
CA ASP A 135 3.41 -10.35 -15.25
C ASP A 135 2.31 -9.35 -14.88
N GLN A 136 1.06 -9.78 -14.94
CA GLN A 136 -0.11 -8.96 -14.58
C GLN A 136 -0.29 -8.81 -13.06
N GLU A 137 0.61 -9.39 -12.27
CA GLU A 137 0.58 -9.30 -10.82
C GLU A 137 1.97 -9.01 -10.25
N VAL A 138 2.01 -8.05 -9.34
CA VAL A 138 3.19 -7.79 -8.52
C VAL A 138 2.98 -8.42 -7.16
N ARG A 139 3.92 -9.26 -6.72
CA ARG A 139 3.94 -9.77 -5.36
C ARG A 139 4.53 -8.72 -4.43
N LEU A 140 3.70 -8.18 -3.54
CA LEU A 140 4.14 -7.21 -2.54
C LEU A 140 4.84 -7.89 -1.38
N ILE A 141 4.30 -9.01 -0.92
CA ILE A 141 4.80 -9.74 0.25
C ILE A 141 4.66 -11.24 -0.01
N SER A 142 5.69 -12.01 0.36
CA SER A 142 5.65 -13.48 0.34
C SER A 142 5.29 -14.04 1.71
N TYR A 143 4.43 -15.06 1.72
CA TYR A 143 4.12 -15.85 2.92
C TYR A 143 4.39 -17.34 2.65
N PRO A 144 4.98 -18.08 3.61
CA PRO A 144 5.49 -17.62 4.90
C PRO A 144 6.71 -16.70 4.77
N PHE A 145 6.94 -15.85 5.77
CA PHE A 145 8.10 -14.98 5.81
C PHE A 145 9.38 -15.81 5.92
N ASN A 146 10.30 -15.60 4.99
CA ASN A 146 11.64 -16.16 5.06
C ASN A 146 12.58 -15.18 5.76
N SER A 147 13.57 -15.69 6.50
CA SER A 147 14.61 -14.89 7.17
C SER A 147 15.46 -14.09 6.18
N THR A 148 15.52 -14.53 4.93
CA THR A 148 16.08 -13.79 3.78
C THR A 148 15.03 -13.75 2.68
N PRO A 149 14.13 -12.77 2.71
CA PRO A 149 13.01 -12.78 1.81
C PRO A 149 13.50 -12.32 0.43
N GLN A 150 13.57 -13.27 -0.52
CA GLN A 150 13.84 -13.01 -1.93
C GLN A 150 12.60 -13.39 -2.73
N TRP A 151 12.01 -12.42 -3.42
CA TRP A 151 10.94 -12.68 -4.37
C TRP A 151 11.06 -11.72 -5.54
N ASN A 152 10.88 -12.23 -6.76
CA ASN A 152 10.73 -11.38 -7.92
C ASN A 152 9.40 -10.64 -7.78
N ALA A 153 9.46 -9.30 -7.75
CA ALA A 153 8.26 -8.48 -7.63
C ALA A 153 7.39 -8.64 -8.88
N TYR A 154 7.99 -8.59 -10.07
CA TYR A 154 7.38 -8.82 -11.37
C TYR A 154 8.46 -9.23 -12.38
N THR A 155 8.06 -9.90 -13.46
CA THR A 155 8.93 -10.23 -14.59
C THR A 155 8.47 -9.46 -15.83
N VAL A 156 9.43 -8.90 -16.56
CA VAL A 156 9.19 -8.35 -17.91
C VAL A 156 10.12 -9.09 -18.88
N SER A 157 9.53 -9.64 -19.92
CA SER A 157 10.24 -10.28 -21.03
C SER A 157 10.05 -9.44 -22.28
N VAL A 158 11.17 -9.01 -22.87
CA VAL A 158 11.19 -8.30 -24.15
C VAL A 158 11.77 -9.22 -25.20
N THR A 159 10.99 -9.51 -26.24
CA THR A 159 11.49 -10.25 -27.40
C THR A 159 11.59 -9.30 -28.57
N ALA A 160 12.77 -9.19 -29.16
CA ALA A 160 13.00 -8.40 -30.37
C ALA A 160 13.48 -9.33 -31.49
N PHE A 161 12.73 -9.39 -32.58
CA PHE A 161 13.13 -10.11 -33.79
C PHE A 161 13.86 -9.14 -34.72
N GLY A 162 15.18 -9.31 -34.81
CA GLY A 162 16.04 -8.49 -35.67
C GLY A 162 15.78 -8.72 -37.16
N GLY A 163 14.79 -8.04 -37.71
CA GLY A 163 14.74 -7.67 -39.12
C GLY A 163 15.24 -6.24 -39.27
N LEU A 164 16.08 -5.96 -40.27
CA LEU A 164 16.64 -4.64 -40.55
C LEU A 164 15.53 -3.57 -40.53
N ILE A 165 15.51 -2.74 -39.48
CA ILE A 165 14.69 -1.53 -39.44
C ILE A 165 15.33 -0.57 -40.44
N SER A 166 14.84 -0.58 -41.68
CA SER A 166 15.11 0.48 -42.64
C SER A 166 14.27 1.68 -42.25
N LEU A 167 14.85 2.59 -41.47
CA LEU A 167 14.31 3.94 -41.30
C LEU A 167 14.44 4.66 -42.64
N ASN A 168 13.33 4.84 -43.36
CA ASN A 168 13.22 5.84 -44.42
C ASN A 168 12.60 7.11 -43.84
#